data_AF-A0A8H4K9G7-F1
#
_entry.id   AF-A0A8H4K9G7-F1
#
_cell.length_a   1.000
_cell.length_b   1.000
_cell.length_c   1.000
_cell.angle_alpha   90.00
_cell.angle_beta   90.00
_cell.angle_gamma   90.00
#
_symmetry.space_group_name_H-M   'P 1'
#
loop_
_entity.id
_entity.type
_entity.pdbx_description
1 polymer ?
#
loop_
_entity_poly.entity_id
_entity_poly.type
_entity_poly.pdbx_seq_one_letter_code
_entity_poly.pdbx_strand_id
1 'polypeptide(L)'
;MSATTQEPITQKVLDGVTSHGSGDVELAMAIAAGPYGKFHEPIHESLTLSALISSGLDIGRGTTIENVSNSDWEYVRGAVWNDDPDCQLFADKSDENHKYDLVGGWWVKYYFQGKGDWEPGSLSGSRYHNPTGRSHFGDLQFLHCMASVVGEKPEETKQKVMDWMEVMYKLANGEDGITPATKIGDTKLRGLFKVTPSLPQKFRPLFYLLAKETPFQGVDIRRRALGSMFHVIQDSYALGHTRRKPMNKESKSADKNVTDPLRFQKGVADRWGAIENFHTYFGQNGSQHEHYDHTDDEIPDPNNLDNLDQWNDLIGCRDAVEKCKALALLKRAGKTWDEDKGVREFLDTEVFVLAEDATPANNHVDV
;
A
#
# COMPACT_ATOMS: atom_id res chain seq x y z
N MET A 1 -7.84 -30.92 46.12
CA MET A 1 -7.33 -30.76 44.75
C MET A 1 -8.41 -30.03 43.97
N SER A 2 -8.26 -28.71 43.80
CA SER A 2 -9.16 -27.91 42.97
C SER A 2 -8.35 -27.47 41.76
N ALA A 3 -8.73 -27.97 40.58
CA ALA A 3 -8.13 -27.60 39.32
C ALA A 3 -8.72 -26.25 38.90
N THR A 4 -7.96 -25.17 39.08
CA THR A 4 -8.28 -23.87 38.49
C THR A 4 -7.80 -23.91 37.04
N THR A 5 -8.70 -24.23 36.12
CA THR A 5 -8.50 -24.00 34.69
C THR A 5 -8.35 -22.49 34.47
N GLN A 6 -7.13 -22.04 34.18
CA GLN A 6 -6.92 -20.72 33.61
C GLN A 6 -7.55 -20.70 32.22
N GLU A 7 -8.56 -19.87 32.04
CA GLU A 7 -9.02 -19.50 30.70
C GLU A 7 -7.86 -18.88 29.92
N PRO A 8 -7.71 -19.24 28.63
CA PRO A 8 -6.64 -18.69 27.81
C PRO A 8 -6.86 -17.18 27.63
N ILE A 9 -5.77 -16.43 27.82
CA ILE A 9 -5.69 -14.96 27.70
C ILE A 9 -6.30 -14.44 26.38
N THR A 10 -6.37 -15.30 25.36
CA THR A 10 -6.95 -15.08 24.03
C THR A 10 -8.41 -14.63 24.04
N GLN A 11 -9.26 -15.18 24.93
CA GLN A 11 -10.69 -14.82 24.96
C GLN A 11 -10.91 -13.42 25.54
N LYS A 12 -10.12 -13.03 26.56
CA LYS A 12 -10.21 -11.69 27.17
C LYS A 12 -9.75 -10.56 26.24
N VAL A 13 -8.85 -10.84 25.30
CA VAL A 13 -8.44 -9.85 24.28
C VAL A 13 -9.56 -9.66 23.25
N LEU A 14 -10.27 -10.73 22.87
CA LEU A 14 -11.45 -10.66 22.01
C LEU A 14 -12.62 -9.93 22.69
N ASP A 15 -12.89 -10.23 23.96
CA ASP A 15 -13.99 -9.60 24.71
C ASP A 15 -13.69 -8.13 25.06
N GLY A 16 -12.42 -7.75 25.20
CA GLY A 16 -12.01 -6.36 25.43
C GLY A 16 -12.18 -5.44 24.22
N VAL A 17 -12.15 -6.00 23.00
CA VAL A 17 -12.42 -5.31 21.73
C VAL A 17 -13.94 -5.14 21.53
N THR A 18 -14.77 -6.03 22.06
CA THR A 18 -16.25 -5.93 21.93
C THR A 18 -16.92 -5.12 23.04
N SER A 19 -16.25 -4.84 24.16
CA SER A 19 -16.89 -4.25 25.35
C SER A 19 -16.55 -2.78 25.67
N HIS A 20 -15.87 -2.05 24.80
CA HIS A 20 -15.74 -0.59 24.93
C HIS A 20 -16.71 0.09 23.97
N GLY A 21 -17.69 0.79 24.56
CA GLY A 21 -18.93 1.20 23.89
C GLY A 21 -18.76 2.03 22.61
N SER A 22 -19.56 1.67 21.61
CA SER A 22 -20.12 2.51 20.54
C SER A 22 -19.26 3.69 20.04
N GLY A 23 -18.03 3.40 19.67
CA GLY A 23 -17.29 4.16 18.69
C GLY A 23 -16.64 3.13 17.79
N ASP A 24 -17.18 2.96 16.58
CA ASP A 24 -16.64 2.03 15.59
C ASP A 24 -15.16 2.37 15.37
N VAL A 25 -14.29 1.41 15.65
CA VAL A 25 -12.85 1.58 15.48
C VAL A 25 -12.51 1.10 14.08
N GLU A 26 -12.54 2.07 13.18
CA GLU A 26 -12.36 1.96 11.73
C GLU A 26 -10.87 1.67 11.37
N LEU A 27 -10.65 0.55 10.65
CA LEU A 27 -9.38 0.10 10.10
C LEU A 27 -9.32 0.58 8.66
N ALA A 28 -8.42 1.51 8.37
CA ALA A 28 -8.40 2.17 7.08
C ALA A 28 -7.35 1.57 6.14
N MET A 29 -7.71 0.49 5.46
CA MET A 29 -6.92 -0.12 4.38
C MET A 29 -7.83 -0.88 3.41
N ALA A 30 -7.58 -0.77 2.10
CA ALA A 30 -8.29 -1.55 1.07
C ALA A 30 -7.54 -2.81 0.61
N ILE A 31 -6.93 -3.50 1.59
CA ILE A 31 -6.38 -4.84 1.45
C ILE A 31 -7.21 -5.84 2.25
N ALA A 32 -7.26 -7.09 1.80
CA ALA A 32 -7.89 -8.13 2.62
C ALA A 32 -7.08 -8.34 3.92
N ALA A 33 -7.78 -8.48 5.04
CA ALA A 33 -7.21 -8.67 6.36
C ALA A 33 -8.10 -9.51 7.26
N GLY A 34 -7.68 -9.67 8.53
CA GLY A 34 -8.48 -10.36 9.54
C GLY A 34 -8.61 -11.87 9.32
N PRO A 35 -9.45 -12.55 10.13
CA PRO A 35 -9.56 -14.00 10.11
C PRO A 35 -9.94 -14.54 8.72
N TYR A 36 -8.97 -15.16 8.05
CA TYR A 36 -9.09 -15.69 6.69
C TYR A 36 -9.32 -14.66 5.58
N GLY A 37 -8.90 -13.39 5.77
CA GLY A 37 -9.06 -12.36 4.74
C GLY A 37 -10.50 -11.88 4.58
N LYS A 38 -11.25 -11.85 5.69
CA LYS A 38 -12.68 -11.49 5.72
C LYS A 38 -12.94 -10.04 6.12
N PHE A 39 -11.90 -9.30 6.49
CA PHE A 39 -11.98 -7.87 6.71
C PHE A 39 -11.52 -7.18 5.42
N HIS A 40 -12.30 -6.21 4.96
CA HIS A 40 -12.08 -5.43 3.74
C HIS A 40 -12.02 -6.26 2.45
N GLU A 41 -12.20 -5.57 1.33
CA GLU A 41 -12.14 -6.17 0.01
C GLU A 41 -10.70 -6.10 -0.53
N PRO A 42 -10.24 -7.11 -1.31
CA PRO A 42 -8.87 -7.16 -1.81
C PRO A 42 -8.66 -6.26 -3.04
N ILE A 43 -8.87 -4.94 -2.89
CA ILE A 43 -8.82 -3.97 -3.97
C ILE A 43 -7.39 -3.82 -4.51
N HIS A 44 -6.40 -3.60 -3.64
CA HIS A 44 -4.98 -3.47 -4.05
C HIS A 44 -4.45 -4.76 -4.70
N GLU A 45 -4.83 -5.91 -4.16
CA GLU A 45 -4.50 -7.22 -4.72
C GLU A 45 -5.12 -7.39 -6.11
N SER A 46 -6.38 -6.99 -6.29
CA SER A 46 -7.10 -7.10 -7.56
C SER A 46 -6.62 -6.11 -8.62
N LEU A 47 -6.28 -4.88 -8.24
CA LEU A 47 -5.64 -3.90 -9.12
C LEU A 47 -4.26 -4.40 -9.58
N THR A 48 -3.50 -5.04 -8.68
CA THR A 48 -2.21 -5.67 -8.99
C THR A 48 -2.36 -6.77 -10.04
N LEU A 49 -3.28 -7.71 -9.84
CA LEU A 49 -3.56 -8.75 -10.82
C LEU A 49 -4.09 -8.17 -12.14
N SER A 50 -5.00 -7.19 -12.09
CA SER A 50 -5.54 -6.52 -13.28
C SER A 50 -4.44 -5.90 -14.14
N ALA A 51 -3.46 -5.24 -13.51
CA ALA A 51 -2.30 -4.65 -14.19
C ALA A 51 -1.39 -5.71 -14.83
N LEU A 52 -1.09 -6.80 -14.11
CA LEU A 52 -0.23 -7.89 -14.59
C LEU A 52 -0.88 -8.64 -15.76
N ILE A 53 -2.14 -9.03 -15.62
CA ILE A 53 -2.90 -9.74 -16.67
C ILE A 53 -3.02 -8.85 -17.91
N SER A 54 -3.39 -7.57 -17.72
CA SER A 54 -3.59 -6.63 -18.83
C SER A 54 -2.28 -6.21 -19.52
N SER A 55 -1.16 -6.26 -18.81
CA SER A 55 0.16 -6.07 -19.41
C SER A 55 0.67 -7.33 -20.11
N GLY A 56 0.19 -8.52 -19.72
CA GLY A 56 0.72 -9.81 -20.15
C GLY A 56 2.11 -10.08 -19.57
N LEU A 57 2.42 -9.53 -18.39
CA LEU A 57 3.63 -9.80 -17.64
C LEU A 57 3.34 -10.95 -16.67
N ASP A 58 3.93 -12.11 -16.95
CA ASP A 58 3.96 -13.34 -16.12
C ASP A 58 2.62 -13.99 -15.73
N ILE A 59 1.49 -13.27 -15.79
CA ILE A 59 0.17 -13.75 -15.39
C ILE A 59 -0.76 -13.86 -16.60
N GLY A 60 -1.47 -14.99 -16.69
CA GLY A 60 -2.42 -15.30 -17.75
C GLY A 60 -3.81 -14.69 -17.55
N ARG A 61 -4.59 -14.61 -18.63
CA ARG A 61 -6.02 -14.21 -18.54
C ARG A 61 -6.83 -15.23 -17.73
N GLY A 62 -7.87 -14.75 -17.06
CA GLY A 62 -8.72 -15.56 -16.18
C GLY A 62 -8.11 -15.88 -14.81
N THR A 63 -6.92 -15.33 -14.50
CA THR A 63 -6.40 -15.36 -13.13
C THR A 63 -7.22 -14.43 -12.24
N THR A 64 -7.61 -14.93 -11.07
CA THR A 64 -8.39 -14.24 -10.04
C THR A 64 -7.67 -14.37 -8.69
N ILE A 65 -8.16 -13.66 -7.68
CA ILE A 65 -7.70 -13.81 -6.29
C ILE A 65 -7.84 -15.27 -5.80
N GLU A 66 -8.85 -16.00 -6.26
CA GLU A 66 -9.14 -17.36 -5.81
C GLU A 66 -8.25 -18.44 -6.45
N ASN A 67 -7.70 -18.19 -7.65
CA ASN A 67 -7.04 -19.24 -8.45
C ASN A 67 -5.57 -18.96 -8.81
N VAL A 68 -5.06 -17.79 -8.44
CA VAL A 68 -3.68 -17.37 -8.67
C VAL A 68 -2.69 -18.32 -8.01
N SER A 69 -1.60 -18.61 -8.71
CA SER A 69 -0.58 -19.55 -8.25
C SER A 69 0.23 -18.99 -7.08
N ASN A 70 0.80 -19.85 -6.23
CA ASN A 70 1.71 -19.40 -5.17
C ASN A 70 2.87 -18.54 -5.70
N SER A 71 3.38 -18.84 -6.89
CA SER A 71 4.47 -18.06 -7.49
C SER A 71 4.01 -16.65 -7.87
N ASP A 72 2.81 -16.52 -8.45
CA ASP A 72 2.26 -15.23 -8.87
C ASP A 72 1.71 -14.43 -7.69
N TRP A 73 1.29 -15.12 -6.63
CA TRP A 73 0.89 -14.49 -5.37
C TRP A 73 2.02 -13.69 -4.71
N GLU A 74 3.28 -13.92 -5.08
CA GLU A 74 4.39 -13.08 -4.61
C GLU A 74 4.28 -11.63 -5.11
N TYR A 75 3.58 -11.35 -6.21
CA TYR A 75 3.22 -9.97 -6.58
C TYR A 75 2.19 -9.38 -5.61
N VAL A 76 1.16 -10.15 -5.28
CA VAL A 76 0.09 -9.75 -4.36
C VAL A 76 0.64 -9.52 -2.95
N ARG A 77 1.49 -10.43 -2.46
CA ARG A 77 2.27 -10.28 -1.22
C ARG A 77 3.12 -9.01 -1.20
N GLY A 78 3.60 -8.59 -2.36
CA GLY A 78 4.32 -7.34 -2.52
C GLY A 78 3.43 -6.13 -2.33
N ALA A 79 2.25 -6.13 -2.96
CA ALA A 79 1.28 -5.05 -2.82
C ALA A 79 0.88 -4.87 -1.35
N VAL A 80 0.46 -5.97 -0.69
CA VAL A 80 0.06 -5.97 0.73
C VAL A 80 1.21 -5.59 1.69
N TRP A 81 2.47 -5.71 1.28
CA TRP A 81 3.61 -5.50 2.19
C TRP A 81 3.68 -4.07 2.74
N ASN A 82 3.23 -3.07 2.01
CA ASN A 82 3.31 -1.68 2.46
C ASN A 82 2.39 -1.43 3.67
N ASP A 83 1.22 -2.07 3.69
CA ASP A 83 0.30 -2.13 4.83
C ASP A 83 0.73 -3.16 5.89
N ASP A 84 1.50 -4.17 5.51
CA ASP A 84 2.02 -5.21 6.41
C ASP A 84 3.55 -5.32 6.40
N PRO A 85 4.29 -4.25 6.77
CA PRO A 85 5.74 -4.22 6.68
C PRO A 85 6.41 -5.17 7.68
N ASP A 86 5.63 -5.73 8.61
CA ASP A 86 6.09 -6.71 9.59
C ASP A 86 5.63 -8.15 9.28
N CYS A 87 5.00 -8.38 8.11
CA CYS A 87 4.58 -9.68 7.58
C CYS A 87 3.70 -10.51 8.54
N GLN A 88 2.67 -9.90 9.10
CA GLN A 88 1.79 -10.45 10.12
C GLN A 88 0.38 -10.82 9.62
N LEU A 89 -0.02 -10.43 8.40
CA LEU A 89 -1.37 -10.68 7.89
C LEU A 89 -1.57 -12.08 7.31
N PHE A 90 -0.50 -12.81 7.00
CA PHE A 90 -0.58 -14.12 6.37
C PHE A 90 -0.05 -15.24 7.24
N ALA A 91 -0.62 -16.42 7.09
CA ALA A 91 -0.15 -17.63 7.73
C ALA A 91 1.25 -17.99 7.19
N ASP A 92 2.19 -18.19 8.11
CA ASP A 92 3.57 -18.48 7.76
C ASP A 92 3.76 -20.00 7.58
N LYS A 93 3.67 -20.47 6.33
CA LYS A 93 3.76 -21.90 5.96
C LYS A 93 4.83 -22.14 4.91
N SER A 94 5.37 -23.36 4.87
CA SER A 94 6.46 -23.71 3.95
C SER A 94 6.02 -23.91 2.49
N ASP A 95 4.78 -24.30 2.27
CA ASP A 95 4.24 -24.77 0.97
C ASP A 95 3.08 -23.90 0.43
N GLU A 96 2.65 -22.89 1.18
CA GLU A 96 1.50 -22.03 0.86
C GLU A 96 1.80 -20.60 1.33
N ASN A 97 1.56 -19.60 0.47
CA ASN A 97 1.79 -18.18 0.78
C ASN A 97 0.55 -17.29 0.58
N HIS A 98 -0.59 -17.87 0.21
CA HIS A 98 -1.82 -17.14 -0.15
C HIS A 98 -2.89 -17.08 0.94
N LYS A 99 -2.65 -17.73 2.08
CA LYS A 99 -3.63 -17.79 3.17
C LYS A 99 -3.41 -16.67 4.19
N TYR A 100 -4.39 -15.80 4.35
CA TYR A 100 -4.44 -14.84 5.46
C TYR A 100 -4.50 -15.57 6.80
N ASP A 101 -3.76 -15.08 7.79
CA ASP A 101 -3.69 -15.69 9.11
C ASP A 101 -5.02 -15.54 9.85
N LEU A 102 -5.38 -16.55 10.62
CA LEU A 102 -6.49 -16.51 11.57
C LEU A 102 -6.27 -15.41 12.63
N VAL A 103 -5.00 -15.14 12.97
CA VAL A 103 -4.58 -14.29 14.09
C VAL A 103 -3.80 -13.07 13.61
N GLY A 104 -4.27 -12.41 12.53
CA GLY A 104 -3.90 -11.03 12.19
C GLY A 104 -4.10 -10.01 13.33
N GLY A 105 -4.54 -10.46 14.52
CA GLY A 105 -4.58 -9.69 15.76
C GLY A 105 -3.24 -9.13 16.23
N TRP A 106 -2.09 -9.70 15.83
CA TRP A 106 -0.80 -9.01 16.05
C TRP A 106 -0.72 -7.74 15.23
N TRP A 107 -1.06 -7.81 13.95
CA TRP A 107 -1.08 -6.65 13.06
C TRP A 107 -2.00 -5.57 13.63
N VAL A 108 -3.23 -5.95 14.00
CA VAL A 108 -4.22 -5.03 14.61
C VAL A 108 -3.67 -4.40 15.89
N LYS A 109 -3.03 -5.19 16.76
CA LYS A 109 -2.40 -4.69 17.97
C LYS A 109 -1.31 -3.67 17.66
N TYR A 110 -0.42 -3.96 16.71
CA TYR A 110 0.67 -3.07 16.35
C TYR A 110 0.19 -1.82 15.62
N TYR A 111 -0.86 -1.92 14.81
CA TYR A 111 -1.54 -0.78 14.20
C TYR A 111 -2.06 0.19 15.28
N PHE A 112 -2.87 -0.29 16.23
CA PHE A 112 -3.41 0.57 17.30
C PHE A 112 -2.34 1.08 18.27
N GLN A 113 -1.33 0.27 18.57
CA GLN A 113 -0.18 0.74 19.32
C GLN A 113 0.54 1.87 18.55
N GLY A 114 0.69 1.72 17.24
CA GLY A 114 1.30 2.71 16.36
C GLY A 114 0.56 4.04 16.38
N LYS A 115 -0.77 4.01 16.30
CA LYS A 115 -1.64 5.20 16.39
C LYS A 115 -1.34 6.04 17.63
N GLY A 116 -1.18 5.40 18.79
CA GLY A 116 -0.80 6.08 20.03
C GLY A 116 0.68 6.49 20.08
N ASP A 117 1.59 5.61 19.66
CA ASP A 117 3.04 5.84 19.71
C ASP A 117 3.50 7.03 18.82
N TRP A 118 2.73 7.35 17.78
CA TRP A 118 2.98 8.41 16.80
C TRP A 118 2.12 9.66 16.97
N GLU A 119 1.30 9.75 18.02
CA GLU A 119 0.54 10.96 18.32
C GLU A 119 1.50 12.14 18.60
N PRO A 120 1.42 13.27 17.87
CA PRO A 120 2.36 14.40 17.96
C PRO A 120 2.52 14.99 19.36
N GLY A 121 1.52 14.84 20.24
CA GLY A 121 1.56 15.28 21.64
C GLY A 121 2.05 14.22 22.63
N SER A 122 2.21 12.96 22.20
CA SER A 122 2.47 11.80 23.08
C SER A 122 3.50 10.83 22.47
N LEU A 123 4.46 11.36 21.70
CA LEU A 123 5.42 10.53 20.97
C LEU A 123 6.18 9.56 21.89
N SER A 124 6.02 8.27 21.62
CA SER A 124 6.68 7.22 22.38
C SER A 124 8.10 6.99 21.90
N GLY A 125 9.04 6.73 22.82
CA GLY A 125 10.41 6.33 22.47
C GLY A 125 10.48 4.98 21.74
N SER A 126 9.48 4.12 21.89
CA SER A 126 9.43 2.81 21.23
C SER A 126 8.88 2.84 19.81
N ARG A 127 8.33 3.98 19.34
CA ARG A 127 7.60 4.10 18.06
C ARG A 127 8.37 3.59 16.83
N TYR A 128 9.70 3.64 16.87
CA TYR A 128 10.58 3.15 15.80
C TYR A 128 10.74 1.62 15.75
N HIS A 129 10.21 0.87 16.73
CA HIS A 129 10.25 -0.60 16.80
C HIS A 129 8.94 -1.26 16.33
N ASN A 130 8.05 -0.49 15.73
CA ASN A 130 6.76 -0.95 15.25
C ASN A 130 6.63 -0.59 13.76
N PRO A 131 7.08 -1.46 12.83
CA PRO A 131 7.03 -1.16 11.40
C PRO A 131 5.62 -0.80 10.90
N THR A 132 4.59 -1.53 11.36
CA THR A 132 3.18 -1.23 11.04
C THR A 132 2.79 0.17 11.47
N GLY A 133 3.12 0.56 12.71
CA GLY A 133 2.87 1.92 13.18
C GLY A 133 3.65 2.99 12.40
N ARG A 134 4.88 2.67 11.97
CA ARG A 134 5.72 3.59 11.18
C ARG A 134 5.16 3.84 9.78
N SER A 135 4.61 2.81 9.11
CA SER A 135 4.04 2.95 7.76
C SER A 135 2.75 3.76 7.80
N HIS A 136 1.83 3.51 8.74
CA HIS A 136 0.53 4.18 8.74
C HIS A 136 0.53 5.55 9.43
N PHE A 137 1.33 5.74 10.49
CA PHE A 137 1.26 6.95 11.32
C PHE A 137 2.57 7.74 11.39
N GLY A 138 3.65 7.18 10.84
CA GLY A 138 5.00 7.62 11.17
C GLY A 138 5.87 8.01 9.99
N ASP A 139 7.16 7.80 10.18
CA ASP A 139 8.22 8.20 9.27
C ASP A 139 8.34 7.34 8.00
N LEU A 140 7.50 6.31 7.86
CA LEU A 140 7.40 5.48 6.67
C LEU A 140 6.09 5.69 5.87
N GLN A 141 5.29 6.72 6.17
CA GLN A 141 4.06 7.07 5.42
C GLN A 141 4.26 7.26 3.91
N PHE A 142 5.48 7.51 3.45
CA PHE A 142 5.77 7.54 2.01
C PHE A 142 5.48 6.19 1.32
N LEU A 143 5.41 5.08 2.07
CA LEU A 143 4.98 3.78 1.56
C LEU A 143 3.53 3.79 1.08
N HIS A 144 2.72 4.75 1.55
CA HIS A 144 1.35 4.99 1.12
C HIS A 144 1.23 6.27 0.28
N CYS A 145 2.33 6.70 -0.34
CA CYS A 145 2.41 7.98 -1.03
C CYS A 145 1.97 9.18 -0.15
N MET A 146 2.17 9.10 1.17
CA MET A 146 1.81 10.16 2.12
C MET A 146 3.05 10.84 2.72
N ALA A 147 2.87 12.08 3.15
CA ALA A 147 3.87 12.80 3.92
C ALA A 147 3.88 12.32 5.38
N SER A 148 5.04 12.39 6.03
CA SER A 148 5.17 11.93 7.43
C SER A 148 4.67 12.94 8.45
N VAL A 149 4.64 14.23 8.10
CA VAL A 149 4.27 15.35 8.99
C VAL A 149 3.62 16.49 8.21
N VAL A 150 2.75 17.25 8.88
CA VAL A 150 2.13 18.46 8.30
C VAL A 150 3.22 19.49 7.98
N GLY A 151 3.12 20.11 6.80
CA GLY A 151 4.08 21.08 6.30
C GLY A 151 5.32 20.48 5.65
N GLU A 152 5.42 19.14 5.55
CA GLU A 152 6.44 18.49 4.72
C GLU A 152 6.33 18.99 3.27
N LYS A 153 7.47 19.35 2.67
CA LYS A 153 7.47 19.84 1.30
C LYS A 153 7.15 18.70 0.33
N PRO A 154 6.39 18.95 -0.75
CA PRO A 154 6.02 17.88 -1.67
C PRO A 154 7.23 17.22 -2.33
N GLU A 155 8.32 17.97 -2.57
CA GLU A 155 9.57 17.41 -3.10
C GLU A 155 10.24 16.43 -2.12
N GLU A 156 10.08 16.65 -0.80
CA GLU A 156 10.64 15.77 0.23
C GLU A 156 9.89 14.43 0.27
N THR A 157 8.55 14.47 0.23
CA THR A 157 7.73 13.24 0.16
C THR A 157 8.01 12.49 -1.13
N LYS A 158 7.99 13.19 -2.27
CA LYS A 158 8.31 12.61 -3.59
C LYS A 158 9.69 11.98 -3.60
N GLN A 159 10.71 12.62 -3.02
CA GLN A 159 12.05 12.04 -2.99
C GLN A 159 12.08 10.71 -2.21
N LYS A 160 11.37 10.62 -1.08
CA LYS A 160 11.27 9.36 -0.32
C LYS A 160 10.59 8.25 -1.12
N VAL A 161 9.50 8.60 -1.80
CA VAL A 161 8.80 7.70 -2.74
C VAL A 161 9.77 7.22 -3.82
N MET A 162 10.45 8.14 -4.52
CA MET A 162 11.36 7.79 -5.62
C MET A 162 12.58 6.97 -5.14
N ASP A 163 13.09 7.22 -3.93
CA ASP A 163 14.17 6.41 -3.34
C ASP A 163 13.71 4.98 -3.04
N TRP A 164 12.46 4.78 -2.60
CA TRP A 164 11.85 3.47 -2.45
C TRP A 164 11.69 2.76 -3.79
N MET A 165 11.06 3.45 -4.75
CA MET A 165 10.78 2.91 -6.09
C MET A 165 12.06 2.50 -6.80
N GLU A 166 13.15 3.26 -6.67
CA GLU A 166 14.45 2.91 -7.26
C GLU A 166 14.96 1.56 -6.77
N VAL A 167 14.99 1.39 -5.44
CA VAL A 167 15.57 0.18 -4.85
C VAL A 167 14.69 -1.03 -5.13
N MET A 168 13.36 -0.88 -5.07
CA MET A 168 12.44 -1.95 -5.41
C MET A 168 12.53 -2.35 -6.88
N TYR A 169 12.61 -1.38 -7.79
CA TYR A 169 12.73 -1.67 -9.22
C TYR A 169 14.05 -2.38 -9.55
N LYS A 170 15.16 -1.86 -9.01
CA LYS A 170 16.47 -2.47 -9.20
C LYS A 170 16.52 -3.88 -8.62
N LEU A 171 15.87 -4.12 -7.48
CA LEU A 171 15.71 -5.47 -6.92
C LEU A 171 14.85 -6.38 -7.84
N ALA A 172 13.71 -5.87 -8.33
CA ALA A 172 12.80 -6.62 -9.19
C ALA A 172 13.46 -7.07 -10.51
N ASN A 173 14.42 -6.29 -11.01
CA ASN A 173 15.15 -6.56 -12.25
C ASN A 173 16.54 -7.20 -12.04
N GLY A 174 17.08 -7.15 -10.83
CA GLY A 174 18.49 -7.49 -10.59
C GLY A 174 19.45 -6.49 -11.25
N GLU A 175 19.05 -5.23 -11.31
CA GLU A 175 19.83 -4.12 -11.87
C GLU A 175 20.86 -3.61 -10.84
N ASP A 176 21.97 -3.03 -11.32
CA ASP A 176 23.04 -2.44 -10.50
C ASP A 176 23.61 -3.35 -9.39
N GLY A 177 23.51 -4.67 -9.57
CA GLY A 177 23.95 -5.64 -8.55
C GLY A 177 23.07 -5.62 -7.29
N ILE A 178 21.89 -5.02 -7.33
CA ILE A 178 20.89 -5.12 -6.27
C ILE A 178 20.31 -6.53 -6.30
N THR A 179 20.45 -7.24 -5.18
CA THR A 179 20.03 -8.63 -5.01
C THR A 179 19.30 -8.82 -3.69
N PRO A 180 18.65 -9.97 -3.47
CA PRO A 180 18.09 -10.32 -2.17
C PRO A 180 19.03 -10.17 -0.98
N ALA A 181 20.34 -10.39 -1.18
CA ALA A 181 21.35 -10.30 -0.14
C ALA A 181 21.86 -8.87 0.12
N THR A 182 21.54 -7.91 -0.75
CA THR A 182 21.93 -6.51 -0.57
C THR A 182 21.32 -5.98 0.72
N LYS A 183 22.11 -5.31 1.56
CA LYS A 183 21.63 -4.75 2.82
C LYS A 183 20.83 -3.47 2.56
N ILE A 184 19.78 -3.23 3.35
CA ILE A 184 18.99 -1.99 3.32
C ILE A 184 19.91 -0.76 3.41
N GLY A 185 20.91 -0.84 4.29
CA GLY A 185 21.88 0.21 4.51
C GLY A 185 22.80 0.43 3.33
N ASP A 186 22.94 -0.47 2.36
CA ASP A 186 23.83 -0.29 1.21
C ASP A 186 23.11 0.26 -0.02
N THR A 187 21.85 0.69 0.14
CA THR A 187 21.03 1.30 -0.91
C THR A 187 20.57 2.71 -0.51
N LYS A 188 19.77 3.36 -1.37
CA LYS A 188 19.12 4.64 -1.04
C LYS A 188 18.19 4.56 0.17
N LEU A 189 17.71 3.36 0.52
CA LEU A 189 16.89 3.12 1.71
C LEU A 189 17.62 3.48 3.02
N ARG A 190 18.96 3.55 3.05
CA ARG A 190 19.71 4.08 4.21
C ARG A 190 19.16 5.42 4.71
N GLY A 191 18.73 6.26 3.77
CA GLY A 191 18.13 7.57 4.02
C GLY A 191 16.68 7.51 4.52
N LEU A 192 15.97 6.40 4.37
CA LEU A 192 14.58 6.27 4.84
C LEU A 192 14.53 5.65 6.24
N PHE A 193 15.50 4.80 6.58
CA PHE A 193 15.57 4.12 7.87
C PHE A 193 16.48 4.84 8.89
N LYS A 194 16.57 6.18 8.89
CA LYS A 194 17.68 6.92 9.53
C LYS A 194 17.87 6.64 11.03
N VAL A 195 16.79 6.52 11.79
CA VAL A 195 16.79 6.41 13.26
C VAL A 195 17.37 5.08 13.73
N THR A 196 18.09 5.07 14.85
CA THR A 196 18.68 3.85 15.43
C THR A 196 18.51 3.87 16.97
N PRO A 197 17.99 2.78 17.57
CA PRO A 197 17.47 1.58 16.91
C PRO A 197 16.14 1.86 16.16
N SER A 198 15.93 1.18 15.04
CA SER A 198 14.65 1.15 14.31
C SER A 198 14.45 -0.22 13.66
N LEU A 199 13.20 -0.57 13.39
CA LEU A 199 12.83 -1.75 12.61
C LEU A 199 12.21 -1.34 11.27
N PRO A 200 12.61 -1.97 10.16
CA PRO A 200 13.70 -2.95 10.03
C PRO A 200 15.09 -2.30 10.19
N GLN A 201 16.06 -3.09 10.65
CA GLN A 201 17.42 -2.61 10.88
C GLN A 201 18.19 -2.47 9.56
N LYS A 202 18.93 -1.36 9.37
CA LYS A 202 19.68 -1.10 8.13
C LYS A 202 20.66 -2.21 7.71
N PHE A 203 21.20 -2.99 8.65
CA PHE A 203 22.13 -4.07 8.33
C PHE A 203 21.46 -5.34 7.82
N ARG A 204 20.12 -5.42 7.87
CA ARG A 204 19.35 -6.54 7.35
C ARG A 204 19.30 -6.52 5.81
N PRO A 205 19.24 -7.70 5.17
CA PRO A 205 19.11 -7.80 3.72
C PRO A 205 17.73 -7.36 3.24
N LEU A 206 17.61 -6.99 1.95
CA LEU A 206 16.32 -6.72 1.31
C LEU A 206 15.38 -7.94 1.35
N PHE A 207 15.92 -9.17 1.38
CA PHE A 207 15.13 -10.37 1.66
C PHE A 207 14.41 -10.30 3.01
N TYR A 208 15.11 -9.86 4.07
CA TYR A 208 14.49 -9.70 5.39
C TYR A 208 13.43 -8.61 5.38
N LEU A 209 13.66 -7.51 4.64
CA LEU A 209 12.70 -6.41 4.50
C LEU A 209 11.35 -6.94 3.98
N LEU A 210 11.35 -7.61 2.82
CA LEU A 210 10.12 -7.99 2.12
C LEU A 210 9.52 -9.35 2.53
N ALA A 211 10.26 -10.15 3.30
CA ALA A 211 9.84 -11.52 3.62
C ALA A 211 10.08 -11.96 5.07
N LYS A 212 10.73 -11.14 5.91
CA LYS A 212 10.95 -11.37 7.35
C LYS A 212 11.35 -12.82 7.72
N GLU A 213 12.18 -13.44 6.87
CA GLU A 213 12.67 -14.82 7.05
C GLU A 213 11.57 -15.90 7.01
N THR A 214 10.48 -15.67 6.27
CA THR A 214 9.42 -16.66 6.02
C THR A 214 9.97 -18.05 5.62
N PRO A 215 9.37 -19.15 6.08
CA PRO A 215 9.77 -20.51 5.75
C PRO A 215 9.20 -20.96 4.39
N PHE A 216 8.40 -20.13 3.73
CA PHE A 216 7.87 -20.44 2.40
C PHE A 216 9.03 -20.73 1.43
N GLN A 217 9.00 -21.88 0.78
CA GLN A 217 10.13 -22.34 -0.04
C GLN A 217 10.16 -21.69 -1.43
N GLY A 218 9.02 -21.17 -1.90
CA GLY A 218 8.84 -20.58 -3.21
C GLY A 218 8.95 -19.05 -3.24
N VAL A 219 9.55 -18.42 -2.21
CA VAL A 219 9.61 -16.95 -2.11
C VAL A 219 10.31 -16.36 -3.32
N ASP A 220 9.66 -15.39 -3.94
CA ASP A 220 10.23 -14.57 -4.99
C ASP A 220 10.14 -13.09 -4.58
N ILE A 221 11.18 -12.65 -3.88
CA ILE A 221 11.22 -11.25 -3.42
C ILE A 221 11.34 -10.25 -4.57
N ARG A 222 11.70 -10.67 -5.79
CA ARG A 222 11.73 -9.76 -6.95
C ARG A 222 10.31 -9.44 -7.39
N ARG A 223 9.41 -10.43 -7.33
CA ARG A 223 7.97 -10.23 -7.54
C ARG A 223 7.35 -9.38 -6.42
N ARG A 224 7.71 -9.64 -5.16
CA ARG A 224 7.27 -8.78 -4.03
C ARG A 224 7.72 -7.33 -4.19
N ALA A 225 8.94 -7.11 -4.66
CA ALA A 225 9.45 -5.75 -4.90
C ALA A 225 8.60 -5.02 -5.95
N LEU A 226 8.24 -5.68 -7.06
CA LEU A 226 7.34 -5.08 -8.06
C LEU A 226 5.93 -4.84 -7.50
N GLY A 227 5.38 -5.78 -6.73
CA GLY A 227 4.08 -5.60 -6.06
C GLY A 227 4.07 -4.41 -5.12
N SER A 228 5.12 -4.22 -4.32
CA SER A 228 5.25 -3.07 -3.42
C SER A 228 5.30 -1.75 -4.18
N MET A 229 5.89 -1.73 -5.38
CA MET A 229 5.82 -0.55 -6.26
C MET A 229 4.39 -0.28 -6.73
N PHE A 230 3.61 -1.31 -7.04
CA PHE A 230 2.21 -1.13 -7.46
C PHE A 230 1.37 -0.53 -6.35
N HIS A 231 1.56 -0.97 -5.10
CA HIS A 231 0.91 -0.37 -3.94
C HIS A 231 1.12 1.15 -3.87
N VAL A 232 2.38 1.60 -3.92
CA VAL A 232 2.70 3.03 -3.87
C VAL A 232 2.07 3.81 -5.03
N ILE A 233 1.99 3.20 -6.22
CA ILE A 233 1.30 3.80 -7.37
C ILE A 233 -0.20 3.89 -7.10
N GLN A 234 -0.82 2.84 -6.59
CA GLN A 234 -2.26 2.78 -6.29
C GLN A 234 -2.65 3.85 -5.27
N ASP A 235 -1.96 3.91 -4.13
CA ASP A 235 -2.21 4.92 -3.09
C ASP A 235 -1.99 6.33 -3.61
N SER A 236 -1.05 6.51 -4.55
CA SER A 236 -0.87 7.83 -5.16
C SER A 236 -2.10 8.32 -5.93
N TYR A 237 -3.05 7.47 -6.31
CA TYR A 237 -4.30 7.85 -6.96
C TYR A 237 -5.51 7.79 -6.01
N ALA A 238 -5.34 7.31 -4.77
CA ALA A 238 -6.37 7.37 -3.74
C ALA A 238 -6.46 8.79 -3.15
N LEU A 239 -7.66 9.38 -3.12
CA LEU A 239 -7.84 10.76 -2.63
C LEU A 239 -7.59 10.88 -1.12
N GLY A 240 -7.70 9.78 -0.37
CA GLY A 240 -7.29 9.74 1.03
C GLY A 240 -5.79 10.03 1.20
N HIS A 241 -4.97 9.69 0.22
CA HIS A 241 -3.52 9.71 0.31
C HIS A 241 -2.88 10.93 -0.35
N THR A 242 -3.43 11.35 -1.50
CA THR A 242 -2.95 12.54 -2.22
C THR A 242 -4.10 13.35 -2.80
N ARG A 243 -3.88 14.65 -2.97
CA ARG A 243 -4.72 15.48 -3.84
C ARG A 243 -4.03 15.64 -5.20
N ARG A 244 -4.77 15.36 -6.27
CA ARG A 244 -4.33 15.52 -7.65
C ARG A 244 -5.23 16.46 -8.43
N LYS A 245 -4.66 17.07 -9.47
CA LYS A 245 -5.40 17.90 -10.42
C LYS A 245 -6.35 17.04 -11.26
N PRO A 246 -7.69 17.22 -11.20
CA PRO A 246 -8.60 16.47 -12.05
C PRO A 246 -8.50 16.94 -13.50
N MET A 247 -8.45 16.00 -14.45
CA MET A 247 -8.25 16.26 -15.88
C MET A 247 -9.54 16.26 -16.71
N ASN A 248 -10.61 15.61 -16.22
CA ASN A 248 -11.92 15.52 -16.89
C ASN A 248 -13.06 16.04 -15.99
N LYS A 249 -12.91 17.25 -15.45
CA LYS A 249 -13.87 17.87 -14.49
C LYS A 249 -15.30 17.96 -15.02
N GLU A 250 -15.46 18.08 -16.33
CA GLU A 250 -16.75 18.06 -17.03
C GLU A 250 -17.51 16.73 -16.90
N SER A 251 -16.80 15.66 -16.54
CA SER A 251 -17.36 14.32 -16.31
C SER A 251 -17.78 14.10 -14.85
N LYS A 252 -17.60 15.10 -13.96
CA LYS A 252 -18.18 15.05 -12.60
C LYS A 252 -19.69 14.89 -12.69
N SER A 253 -20.28 14.15 -11.75
CA SER A 253 -21.72 13.87 -11.72
C SER A 253 -22.55 15.16 -11.78
N ALA A 254 -23.69 15.10 -12.47
CA ALA A 254 -24.52 16.27 -12.77
C ALA A 254 -25.21 16.88 -11.53
N ASP A 255 -25.21 16.18 -10.39
CA ASP A 255 -25.72 16.73 -9.13
C ASP A 255 -24.73 17.73 -8.53
N LYS A 256 -24.86 18.98 -8.95
CA LYS A 256 -24.03 20.11 -8.46
C LYS A 256 -24.20 20.39 -6.96
N ASN A 257 -25.18 19.75 -6.30
CA ASN A 257 -25.42 19.93 -4.87
C ASN A 257 -24.73 18.87 -4.00
N VAL A 258 -24.16 17.82 -4.59
CA VAL A 258 -23.37 16.79 -3.89
C VAL A 258 -21.92 16.92 -4.33
N THR A 259 -21.12 17.62 -3.53
CA THR A 259 -19.67 17.80 -3.76
C THR A 259 -18.81 16.76 -3.03
N ASP A 260 -19.39 16.06 -2.05
CA ASP A 260 -18.74 15.05 -1.22
C ASP A 260 -19.74 13.90 -0.92
N PRO A 261 -19.37 12.62 -1.14
CA PRO A 261 -18.17 12.19 -1.84
C PRO A 261 -18.15 12.65 -3.29
N LEU A 262 -16.95 12.88 -3.83
CA LEU A 262 -16.76 13.14 -5.25
C LEU A 262 -17.38 11.98 -6.05
N ARG A 263 -18.03 12.30 -7.18
CA ARG A 263 -18.60 11.29 -8.08
C ARG A 263 -18.39 11.70 -9.52
N PHE A 264 -18.13 10.73 -10.38
CA PHE A 264 -18.11 10.88 -11.83
C PHE A 264 -19.35 10.24 -12.46
N GLN A 265 -19.61 10.53 -13.73
CA GLN A 265 -20.66 9.87 -14.50
C GLN A 265 -20.41 8.37 -14.54
N LYS A 266 -21.48 7.57 -14.34
CA LYS A 266 -21.38 6.10 -14.31
C LYS A 266 -20.69 5.55 -15.56
N GLY A 267 -19.70 4.68 -15.35
CA GLY A 267 -18.90 4.03 -16.38
C GLY A 267 -17.84 4.94 -17.01
N VAL A 268 -17.77 6.22 -16.63
CA VAL A 268 -16.76 7.16 -17.10
C VAL A 268 -15.61 7.18 -16.10
N ALA A 269 -14.46 6.67 -16.54
CA ALA A 269 -13.26 6.73 -15.73
C ALA A 269 -12.88 8.17 -15.40
N ASP A 270 -12.59 8.42 -14.14
CA ASP A 270 -11.94 9.63 -13.70
C ASP A 270 -10.49 9.68 -14.19
N ARG A 271 -9.96 10.91 -14.29
CA ARG A 271 -8.61 11.16 -14.82
C ARG A 271 -7.89 12.17 -13.95
N TRP A 272 -6.69 11.81 -13.52
CA TRP A 272 -5.91 12.57 -12.56
C TRP A 272 -4.53 12.93 -13.09
N GLY A 273 -4.19 14.21 -12.97
CA GLY A 273 -2.91 14.75 -13.38
C GLY A 273 -1.92 14.81 -12.22
N ALA A 274 -1.17 15.91 -12.18
CA ALA A 274 -0.12 16.12 -11.20
C ALA A 274 -0.63 16.20 -9.76
N ILE A 275 0.22 15.77 -8.83
CA ILE A 275 0.01 15.84 -7.38
C ILE A 275 0.11 17.30 -6.95
N GLU A 276 -0.97 17.80 -6.37
CA GLU A 276 -1.08 19.14 -5.79
C GLU A 276 -0.71 19.13 -4.31
N ASN A 277 -0.95 18.00 -3.61
CA ASN A 277 -0.64 17.85 -2.19
C ASN A 277 -0.48 16.38 -1.82
N PHE A 278 0.46 16.09 -0.92
CA PHE A 278 0.52 14.82 -0.20
C PHE A 278 -0.20 14.96 1.13
N HIS A 279 -1.07 14.03 1.46
CA HIS A 279 -1.74 14.07 2.75
C HIS A 279 -0.87 13.49 3.87
N THR A 280 -1.22 13.81 5.10
CA THR A 280 -0.70 13.18 6.32
C THR A 280 -1.83 12.46 7.02
N TYR A 281 -1.60 11.22 7.45
CA TYR A 281 -2.63 10.41 8.08
C TYR A 281 -3.06 11.00 9.44
N PHE A 282 -2.10 11.46 10.25
CA PHE A 282 -2.42 11.98 11.57
C PHE A 282 -3.28 13.25 11.47
N GLY A 283 -4.44 13.22 12.11
CA GLY A 283 -5.41 14.31 12.12
C GLY A 283 -6.33 14.33 10.91
N GLN A 284 -6.20 13.40 9.96
CA GLN A 284 -7.11 13.28 8.83
C GLN A 284 -8.48 12.79 9.28
N ASN A 285 -9.52 13.11 8.51
CA ASN A 285 -10.84 12.55 8.70
C ASN A 285 -10.83 11.05 8.29
N GLY A 286 -11.02 10.16 9.26
CA GLY A 286 -10.99 8.70 9.06
C GLY A 286 -12.01 8.22 8.03
N SER A 287 -13.27 8.66 8.14
CA SER A 287 -14.33 8.25 7.23
C SER A 287 -14.07 8.70 5.78
N GLN A 288 -13.50 9.90 5.57
CA GLN A 288 -13.11 10.33 4.23
C GLN A 288 -11.89 9.54 3.72
N HIS A 289 -10.92 9.26 4.59
CA HIS A 289 -9.78 8.44 4.21
C HIS A 289 -10.25 7.07 3.73
N GLU A 290 -11.05 6.37 4.52
CA GLU A 290 -11.57 5.03 4.20
C GLU A 290 -12.42 5.00 2.94
N HIS A 291 -13.28 6.00 2.76
CA HIS A 291 -14.10 6.09 1.56
C HIS A 291 -13.25 6.14 0.28
N TYR A 292 -12.20 6.97 0.28
CA TYR A 292 -11.33 7.13 -0.89
C TYR A 292 -10.17 6.13 -0.95
N ASP A 293 -10.03 5.30 0.07
CA ASP A 293 -9.20 4.11 0.03
C ASP A 293 -9.95 2.91 -0.54
N HIS A 294 -11.29 2.94 -0.58
CA HIS A 294 -12.18 1.86 -1.02
C HIS A 294 -12.32 0.71 -0.01
N THR A 295 -12.19 1.01 1.28
CA THR A 295 -12.29 0.06 2.40
C THR A 295 -13.62 -0.73 2.42
N ASP A 296 -14.71 -0.11 1.97
CA ASP A 296 -16.08 -0.66 1.97
C ASP A 296 -16.63 -0.98 0.56
N ASP A 297 -15.85 -0.75 -0.49
CA ASP A 297 -16.29 -0.98 -1.88
C ASP A 297 -16.01 -2.42 -2.32
N GLU A 298 -16.96 -3.03 -3.01
CA GLU A 298 -16.80 -4.37 -3.61
C GLU A 298 -16.04 -4.31 -4.94
N ILE A 299 -15.29 -5.37 -5.25
CA ILE A 299 -14.74 -5.57 -6.59
C ILE A 299 -15.90 -5.83 -7.55
N PRO A 300 -16.11 -5.01 -8.61
CA PRO A 300 -17.33 -5.13 -9.42
C PRO A 300 -17.45 -6.44 -10.23
N ASP A 301 -16.34 -6.98 -10.73
CA ASP A 301 -16.31 -8.26 -11.46
C ASP A 301 -15.04 -9.07 -11.12
N PRO A 302 -14.99 -9.70 -9.92
CA PRO A 302 -13.77 -10.34 -9.40
C PRO A 302 -13.31 -11.56 -10.22
N ASN A 303 -14.16 -12.06 -11.12
CA ASN A 303 -13.85 -13.18 -12.02
C ASN A 303 -13.24 -12.74 -13.36
N ASN A 304 -13.09 -11.44 -13.59
CA ASN A 304 -12.73 -10.87 -14.88
C ASN A 304 -11.77 -9.69 -14.71
N LEU A 305 -10.65 -9.92 -14.02
CA LEU A 305 -9.68 -8.86 -13.70
C LEU A 305 -8.96 -8.27 -14.94
N ASP A 306 -9.09 -8.87 -16.13
CA ASP A 306 -8.64 -8.26 -17.37
C ASP A 306 -9.60 -7.21 -17.95
N ASN A 307 -10.83 -7.12 -17.43
CA ASN A 307 -11.75 -6.04 -17.76
C ASN A 307 -11.43 -4.78 -16.95
N LEU A 308 -10.58 -3.90 -17.51
CA LEU A 308 -10.23 -2.66 -16.83
C LEU A 308 -11.39 -1.66 -16.68
N ASP A 309 -12.47 -1.81 -17.47
CA ASP A 309 -13.63 -0.90 -17.38
C ASP A 309 -14.41 -1.09 -16.07
N GLN A 310 -14.22 -2.21 -15.36
CA GLN A 310 -14.83 -2.42 -14.05
C GLN A 310 -14.36 -1.38 -13.01
N TRP A 311 -13.16 -0.83 -13.19
CA TRP A 311 -12.57 0.15 -12.28
C TRP A 311 -13.06 1.58 -12.54
N ASN A 312 -13.89 1.82 -13.55
CA ASN A 312 -14.29 3.18 -13.94
C ASN A 312 -15.21 3.85 -12.91
N ASP A 313 -15.90 3.07 -12.08
CA ASP A 313 -16.81 3.58 -11.05
C ASP A 313 -16.14 3.73 -9.67
N LEU A 314 -14.87 3.28 -9.52
CA LEU A 314 -14.06 3.43 -8.32
C LEU A 314 -13.00 4.51 -8.55
N ILE A 315 -13.06 5.58 -7.75
CA ILE A 315 -12.27 6.78 -7.95
C ILE A 315 -10.77 6.47 -7.87
N GLY A 316 -10.01 6.88 -8.88
CA GLY A 316 -8.56 6.71 -8.93
C GLY A 316 -8.12 5.31 -9.34
N CYS A 317 -8.92 4.26 -9.07
CA CYS A 317 -8.60 2.87 -9.39
C CYS A 317 -8.27 2.66 -10.88
N ARG A 318 -8.98 3.34 -11.79
CA ARG A 318 -8.71 3.20 -13.23
C ARG A 318 -7.35 3.76 -13.65
N ASP A 319 -6.94 4.93 -13.15
CA ASP A 319 -5.62 5.47 -13.44
C ASP A 319 -4.52 4.68 -12.71
N ALA A 320 -4.78 4.24 -11.48
CA ALA A 320 -3.87 3.38 -10.72
C ALA A 320 -3.51 2.10 -11.48
N VAL A 321 -4.50 1.35 -11.99
CA VAL A 321 -4.25 0.11 -12.75
C VAL A 321 -3.57 0.39 -14.08
N GLU A 322 -3.89 1.49 -14.77
CA GLU A 322 -3.24 1.89 -16.02
C GLU A 322 -1.76 2.25 -15.80
N LYS A 323 -1.42 2.94 -14.70
CA LYS A 323 -0.02 3.25 -14.36
C LYS A 323 0.76 2.03 -13.89
N CYS A 324 0.15 1.14 -13.10
CA CYS A 324 0.77 -0.15 -12.75
C CYS A 324 1.03 -1.00 -14.01
N LYS A 325 0.07 -1.05 -14.94
CA LYS A 325 0.21 -1.72 -16.24
C LYS A 325 1.34 -1.11 -17.06
N ALA A 326 1.47 0.22 -17.10
CA ALA A 326 2.56 0.88 -17.80
C ALA A 326 3.94 0.53 -17.20
N LEU A 327 4.07 0.51 -15.87
CA LEU A 327 5.29 0.03 -15.20
C LEU A 327 5.60 -1.43 -15.55
N ALA A 328 4.60 -2.31 -15.55
CA ALA A 328 4.76 -3.70 -15.94
C ALA A 328 5.24 -3.85 -17.39
N LEU A 329 4.73 -3.01 -18.30
CA LEU A 329 5.16 -2.97 -19.71
C LEU A 329 6.61 -2.50 -19.85
N LEU A 330 7.05 -1.51 -19.06
CA LEU A 330 8.46 -1.08 -19.01
C LEU A 330 9.36 -2.23 -18.53
N LYS A 331 8.98 -2.92 -17.45
CA LYS A 331 9.69 -4.11 -16.97
C LYS A 331 9.78 -5.19 -18.04
N ARG A 332 8.66 -5.50 -18.70
CA ARG A 332 8.61 -6.50 -19.79
C ARG A 332 9.51 -6.12 -20.97
N ALA A 333 9.60 -4.83 -21.27
CA ALA A 333 10.49 -4.32 -22.30
C ALA A 333 11.98 -4.33 -21.89
N GLY A 334 12.29 -4.77 -20.67
CA GLY A 334 13.65 -4.80 -20.13
C GLY A 334 14.19 -3.42 -19.77
N LYS A 335 13.29 -2.45 -19.51
CA LYS A 335 13.70 -1.08 -19.25
C LYS A 335 14.43 -0.95 -17.90
N THR A 336 15.55 -0.26 -17.85
CA THR A 336 16.31 0.02 -16.62
C THR A 336 15.83 1.31 -15.93
N TRP A 337 16.34 1.56 -14.72
CA TRP A 337 15.95 2.73 -13.94
C TRP A 337 16.33 4.05 -14.62
N ASP A 338 17.61 4.24 -14.96
CA ASP A 338 18.19 5.51 -15.43
C ASP A 338 18.38 5.61 -16.96
N GLU A 339 17.87 4.68 -17.78
CA GLU A 339 17.96 4.85 -19.23
C GLU A 339 17.01 5.93 -19.78
N ASP A 340 17.26 6.36 -21.03
CA ASP A 340 16.34 7.24 -21.77
C ASP A 340 14.95 6.61 -21.92
N LYS A 341 13.92 7.34 -21.50
CA LYS A 341 12.54 6.82 -21.39
C LYS A 341 12.48 5.54 -20.55
N GLY A 342 13.32 5.50 -19.52
CA GLY A 342 13.39 4.45 -18.52
C GLY A 342 12.35 4.62 -17.42
N VAL A 343 12.45 3.80 -16.38
CA VAL A 343 11.43 3.75 -15.32
C VAL A 343 11.43 4.99 -14.46
N ARG A 344 12.59 5.59 -14.19
CA ARG A 344 12.67 6.82 -13.41
C ARG A 344 11.92 7.96 -14.07
N GLU A 345 12.09 8.16 -15.38
CA GLU A 345 11.42 9.24 -16.12
C GLU A 345 9.89 9.06 -16.10
N PHE A 346 9.40 7.84 -16.36
CA PHE A 346 7.98 7.52 -16.28
C PHE A 346 7.40 7.83 -14.90
N LEU A 347 8.05 7.35 -13.83
CA LEU A 347 7.57 7.59 -12.46
C LEU A 347 7.64 9.07 -12.08
N ASP A 348 8.70 9.78 -12.48
CA ASP A 348 8.92 11.18 -12.11
C ASP A 348 7.98 12.16 -12.84
N THR A 349 7.65 11.86 -14.10
CA THR A 349 6.95 12.79 -15.00
C THR A 349 5.50 12.42 -15.30
N GLU A 350 5.10 11.16 -15.08
CA GLU A 350 3.73 10.71 -15.33
C GLU A 350 2.98 10.25 -14.09
N VAL A 351 3.67 9.61 -13.13
CA VAL A 351 3.02 9.04 -11.94
C VAL A 351 3.09 10.02 -10.77
N PHE A 352 4.29 10.37 -10.33
CA PHE A 352 4.55 11.23 -9.17
C PHE A 352 4.93 12.66 -9.59
N VAL A 353 4.45 13.12 -10.74
CA VAL A 353 4.66 14.51 -11.18
C VAL A 353 3.97 15.47 -10.21
N LEU A 354 4.69 16.51 -9.79
CA LEU A 354 4.17 17.56 -8.91
C LEU A 354 3.58 18.69 -9.74
N ALA A 355 2.49 19.27 -9.27
CA ALA A 355 1.97 20.51 -9.82
C ALA A 355 2.96 21.66 -9.57
N GLU A 356 3.00 22.66 -10.46
CA GLU A 356 3.87 23.84 -10.29
C GLU A 356 3.57 24.61 -9.01
N ASP A 357 2.32 24.54 -8.55
CA ASP A 357 1.77 25.15 -7.35
C ASP A 357 1.52 24.14 -6.21
N ALA A 358 2.19 22.99 -6.25
CA ALA A 358 2.07 21.98 -5.20
C ALA A 358 2.34 22.58 -3.81
N THR A 359 1.46 22.27 -2.86
CA THR A 359 1.50 22.85 -1.52
C THR A 359 2.13 21.89 -0.51
N PRO A 360 2.67 22.40 0.62
CA PRO A 360 3.12 21.56 1.71
C PRO A 360 2.01 20.66 2.25
N ALA A 361 2.39 19.49 2.74
CA ALA A 361 1.47 18.46 3.19
C ALA A 361 0.50 18.92 4.29
N ASN A 362 -0.72 18.41 4.26
CA ASN A 362 -1.73 18.64 5.29
C ASN A 362 -2.62 17.39 5.45
N ASN A 363 -3.62 17.47 6.32
CA ASN A 363 -4.51 16.36 6.67
C ASN A 363 -5.94 16.52 6.11
N HIS A 364 -6.14 17.37 5.08
CA HIS A 364 -7.46 17.69 4.54
C HIS A 364 -7.72 16.97 3.22
N VAL A 365 -8.71 16.09 3.21
CA VAL A 365 -9.24 15.44 2.00
C VAL A 365 -10.25 16.38 1.34
N ASP A 366 -9.78 17.53 0.90
CA ASP A 366 -10.61 18.51 0.18
C ASP A 366 -10.53 18.24 -1.34
N VAL A 367 -11.67 18.24 -2.03
CA VAL A 367 -11.82 17.80 -3.44
C VAL A 367 -12.16 18.90 -4.44
#